data_AF-A0A7Y5Q0N1-F1
#
_entry.id   AF-A0A7Y5Q0N1-F1
#
_cell.length_a   1.000
_cell.length_b   1.000
_cell.length_c   1.000
_cell.angle_alpha   90.00
_cell.angle_beta   90.00
_cell.angle_gamma   90.00
#
_symmetry.space_group_name_H-M   'P 1'
#
loop_
_entity.id
_entity.type
_entity.pdbx_description
1 polymer ?
#
loop_
_entity_poly.entity_id
_entity_poly.type
_entity_poly.pdbx_seq_one_letter_code
_entity_poly.pdbx_strand_id
1 'polypeptide(L)' 'DTVARRHVGVYAFRPAALAQFVSSPHGTLEQLENLEQLRWLELGRRMRVIEVARAPLGIDTRADYDAFVGRIRSAAVR' A
#
# COMPACT_ATOMS: atom_id res chain seq x y z
N ASP A 1 24.95 10.22 -3.80
CA ASP A 1 24.21 9.25 -2.97
C ASP A 1 22.71 9.44 -3.12
N THR A 2 22.03 8.48 -3.74
CA THR A 2 20.57 8.52 -3.90
C THR A 2 19.92 7.69 -2.80
N VAL A 3 19.05 8.32 -2.01
CA VAL A 3 18.23 7.60 -1.02
C VAL A 3 17.10 6.89 -1.76
N ALA A 4 17.10 5.55 -1.73
CA ALA A 4 16.00 4.75 -2.25
C ALA A 4 14.78 4.81 -1.32
N ARG A 5 13.59 5.00 -1.88
CA ARG A 5 12.32 4.96 -1.14
C ARG A 5 11.52 3.73 -1.52
N ARG A 6 10.95 3.05 -0.52
CA ARG A 6 10.02 1.92 -0.71
C ARG A 6 8.58 2.42 -0.55
N HIS A 7 7.74 2.10 -1.52
CA HIS A 7 6.30 2.34 -1.41
C HIS A 7 5.65 1.43 -0.36
N VAL A 8 4.70 1.96 0.40
CA VAL A 8 3.90 1.23 1.37
C VAL A 8 2.45 1.26 0.88
N GLY A 9 1.83 0.08 0.74
CA GLY A 9 0.49 -0.09 0.15
C GLY A 9 -0.66 0.38 1.03
N VAL A 10 -0.59 1.61 1.54
CA VAL A 10 -1.67 2.27 2.29
C VAL A 10 -2.12 3.47 1.47
N TYR A 11 -3.42 3.52 1.17
CA TYR A 11 -3.99 4.53 0.30
C TYR A 11 -5.18 5.21 0.97
N ALA A 12 -5.42 6.46 0.57
CA ALA A 12 -6.60 7.22 0.97
C ALA A 12 -7.26 7.79 -0.28
N PHE A 13 -8.54 7.47 -0.47
CA PHE A 13 -9.32 7.94 -1.61
C PHE A 13 -10.58 8.66 -1.16
N ARG A 14 -11.01 9.66 -1.93
CA ARG A 14 -12.39 10.13 -1.87
C ARG A 14 -13.29 9.06 -2.51
N PRO A 15 -14.52 8.81 -2.01
CA PRO A 15 -15.38 7.77 -2.57
C PRO A 15 -15.58 7.85 -4.09
N ALA A 16 -15.85 9.05 -4.62
CA ALA A 16 -16.02 9.26 -6.07
C ALA A 16 -14.74 8.96 -6.87
N ALA A 17 -13.57 9.26 -6.31
CA ALA A 17 -12.28 8.98 -6.94
C ALA A 17 -12.02 7.46 -7.01
N LEU A 18 -12.31 6.74 -5.93
CA LEU A 18 -12.20 5.28 -5.90
C LEU A 18 -13.17 4.62 -6.89
N ALA A 19 -14.41 5.09 -6.95
CA ALA A 19 -15.40 4.57 -7.90
C ALA A 19 -14.94 4.74 -9.35
N GLN A 20 -14.39 5.91 -9.72
CA GLN A 20 -13.83 6.14 -11.04
C GLN A 20 -12.62 5.22 -11.33
N PHE A 21 -11.72 5.06 -10.35
CA PHE A 21 -10.55 4.19 -10.51
C PHE A 21 -10.95 2.75 -10.82
N VAL A 22 -11.86 2.19 -10.02
CA VAL A 22 -12.33 0.81 -10.14
C VAL A 22 -13.09 0.58 -11.46
N SER A 23 -13.82 1.58 -11.96
CA SER A 23 -14.55 1.48 -13.24
C SER A 23 -13.67 1.67 -14.48
N SER A 24 -12.41 2.09 -14.33
CA SER A 24 -11.52 2.37 -15.46
C SER A 24 -10.89 1.08 -16.00
N PRO A 25 -10.70 0.96 -17.33
CA PRO A 25 -10.00 -0.19 -17.90
C PRO A 25 -8.57 -0.28 -17.36
N HIS A 26 -8.01 -1.48 -17.33
CA HIS A 26 -6.63 -1.70 -16.89
C HIS A 26 -5.66 -0.92 -17.77
N GLY A 27 -4.66 -0.32 -17.14
CA GLY A 27 -3.63 0.47 -17.82
C GLY A 27 -2.55 -0.41 -18.46
N THR A 28 -1.83 0.13 -19.43
CA THR A 28 -0.70 -0.58 -20.07
C THR A 28 0.44 -0.75 -19.06
N LEU A 29 0.77 0.32 -18.33
CA LEU A 29 1.85 0.27 -17.33
C LEU A 29 1.49 -0.59 -16.12
N GLU A 30 0.23 -0.54 -15.69
CA GLU A 30 -0.29 -1.44 -14.65
C GLU A 30 -0.04 -2.90 -14.99
N GLN A 31 -0.27 -3.32 -16.24
CA GLN A 31 -0.07 -4.70 -16.67
C GLN A 31 1.41 -5.08 -16.79
N LEU A 32 2.24 -4.17 -17.32
CA LEU A 32 3.68 -4.43 -17.50
C LEU A 32 4.43 -4.58 -16.18
N GLU A 33 4.08 -3.75 -15.19
CA GLU A 33 4.77 -3.69 -13.90
C GLU A 33 4.04 -4.44 -12.79
N ASN A 34 2.80 -4.89 -13.04
CA ASN A 34 1.88 -5.45 -12.05
C ASN A 34 1.65 -4.48 -10.86
N LEU A 35 1.42 -3.19 -11.16
CA LEU A 35 1.26 -2.10 -10.21
C LEU A 35 0.01 -1.27 -10.51
N GLU A 36 -1.08 -1.53 -9.77
CA GLU A 36 -2.40 -0.90 -9.98
C GLU A 36 -2.38 0.64 -9.91
N GLN A 37 -1.51 1.21 -9.06
CA GLN A 37 -1.43 2.66 -8.91
C GLN A 37 -0.91 3.39 -10.17
N LEU A 38 -0.30 2.67 -11.12
CA LEU A 38 0.13 3.24 -12.40
C LEU A 38 -1.07 3.60 -13.29
N ARG A 39 -2.15 2.81 -13.27
CA ARG A 39 -3.39 3.15 -13.97
C ARG A 39 -3.95 4.51 -13.51
N TRP A 40 -3.83 4.84 -12.22
CA TRP A 40 -4.23 6.15 -11.72
C TRP A 40 -3.44 7.29 -12.39
N LEU A 41 -2.13 7.10 -12.58
CA LEU A 41 -1.26 8.06 -13.25
C LEU A 41 -1.54 8.12 -14.76
N GLU A 42 -1.80 6.99 -15.41
CA GLU A 42 -2.15 6.90 -16.84
C GLU A 42 -3.46 7.65 -17.16
N LEU A 43 -4.41 7.70 -16.21
CA LEU A 43 -5.63 8.52 -16.29
C LEU A 43 -5.36 10.04 -16.11
N GLY A 44 -4.10 10.47 -16.07
CA GLY A 44 -3.69 11.85 -15.85
C GLY A 44 -3.98 12.36 -14.44
N ARG A 45 -4.24 11.47 -13.48
CA ARG A 45 -4.49 11.86 -12.08
C ARG A 45 -3.17 12.02 -11.32
N ARG A 46 -3.22 12.84 -10.28
CA ARG A 46 -2.09 13.03 -9.36
C ARG A 46 -2.32 12.23 -8.09
N MET A 47 -1.24 11.76 -7.48
CA MET A 47 -1.24 11.21 -6.13
C MET A 47 -0.24 11.97 -5.25
N ARG A 48 -0.59 12.16 -3.99
CA ARG A 48 0.35 12.66 -2.98
C ARG A 48 0.92 11.45 -2.26
N VAL A 49 2.25 11.41 -2.15
CA VAL A 49 2.99 10.43 -1.34
C VAL A 49 3.54 11.17 -0.13
N ILE A 50 3.46 10.55 1.04
CA ILE A 50 4.00 11.09 2.30
C ILE A 50 5.03 10.12 2.88
N GLU A 51 6.05 10.66 3.53
CA GLU A 51 7.02 9.83 4.25
C GLU A 51 6.41 9.38 5.59
N VAL A 52 6.72 8.15 5.98
CA VAL A 52 6.31 7.57 7.26
C VAL A 52 7.56 7.12 8.01
N ALA A 53 7.53 7.22 9.35
CA ALA A 53 8.68 6.86 10.17
C ALA A 53 9.04 5.36 10.06
N ARG A 54 8.04 4.50 9.83
CA ARG A 54 8.23 3.05 9.69
C ARG A 54 7.12 2.43 8.84
N ALA A 55 7.48 1.48 7.98
CA ALA A 55 6.51 0.65 7.28
C ALA A 55 5.89 -0.40 8.24
N PRO A 56 4.57 -0.66 8.17
CA PRO A 56 3.94 -1.73 8.93
C PRO A 56 4.49 -3.10 8.50
N LEU A 57 4.52 -4.04 9.45
CA LEU A 57 4.81 -5.44 9.17
C LEU A 57 3.50 -6.13 8.76
N GLY A 58 3.48 -6.74 7.58
CA GLY A 58 2.41 -7.64 7.16
C GLY A 58 2.42 -8.95 7.96
N ILE A 59 1.33 -9.71 7.87
CA ILE A 59 1.24 -11.08 8.40
C ILE A 59 0.96 -11.98 7.20
N ASP A 60 2.02 -12.53 6.62
CA ASP A 60 1.92 -13.31 5.38
C ASP A 60 2.28 -14.79 5.61
N THR A 61 2.99 -15.10 6.71
CA THR A 61 3.40 -16.45 7.08
C THR A 61 2.92 -16.83 8.49
N ARG A 62 3.00 -18.13 8.83
CA ARG A 62 2.76 -18.63 10.20
C ARG A 62 3.65 -17.91 11.21
N ALA A 63 4.93 -17.72 10.88
CA ALA A 63 5.89 -17.05 11.77
C ALA A 63 5.49 -15.60 12.04
N ASP A 64 5.02 -14.87 11.03
CA ASP A 64 4.54 -13.49 11.20
C ASP A 64 3.34 -13.43 12.15
N TYR A 65 2.43 -14.39 12.02
CA TYR A 65 1.26 -14.50 12.87
C TYR A 65 1.66 -14.80 14.33
N ASP A 66 2.54 -15.76 14.55
CA ASP A 66 2.99 -16.13 15.90
C ASP A 66 3.70 -14.95 16.58
N ALA A 67 4.52 -14.20 15.82
CA ALA A 67 5.16 -12.97 16.29
C ALA A 67 4.14 -11.87 16.62
N PHE A 68 3.09 -11.69 15.79
CA PHE A 68 1.99 -10.77 16.07
C PHE A 68 1.26 -11.14 17.37
N VAL A 69 0.87 -12.41 17.53
CA VAL A 69 0.16 -12.89 18.74
C VAL A 69 1.02 -12.72 19.98
N GLY A 70 2.31 -13.08 19.91
CA GLY A 70 3.24 -12.88 21.03
C GLY A 70 3.32 -11.43 21.48
N ARG A 71 3.39 -10.49 20.52
CA ARG A 71 3.43 -9.05 20.78
C ARG A 71 2.13 -8.53 21.39
N ILE A 72 0.98 -8.93 20.87
CA ILE A 72 -0.33 -8.51 21.41
C ILE A 72 -0.54 -9.03 22.84
N ARG A 73 -0.22 -10.30 23.10
CA ARG A 73 -0.34 -10.88 24.45
C ARG A 73 0.61 -10.20 25.44
N SER A 74 1.84 -9.92 25.04
CA SER A 74 2.81 -9.22 25.89
C SER A 74 2.40 -7.78 26.21
N ALA A 75 1.71 -7.12 25.28
CA ALA A 75 1.20 -5.77 25.46
C ALA A 75 -0.04 -5.72 26.38
N ALA A 76 -0.86 -6.78 26.40
CA ALA A 76 -2.06 -6.88 27.24
C ALA A 76 -1.76 -7.24 28.72
N VAL A 77 -0.54 -7.68 29.02
CA VAL A 77 -0.06 -8.03 30.38
C VAL A 77 0.67 -6.84 31.04
N ARG A 78 0.85 -5.73 30.33
CA ARG A 78 1.29 -4.44 30.89
C ARG A 78 0.10 -3.54 31.14
#